data_AF-A0A3D3HGP8-F1
#
_entry.id   AF-A0A3D3HGP8-F1
#
_cell.length_a   1.000
_cell.length_b   1.000
_cell.length_c   1.000
_cell.angle_alpha   90.00
_cell.angle_beta   90.00
_cell.angle_gamma   90.00
#
_symmetry.space_group_name_H-M   'P 1'
#
loop_
_entity.id
_entity.type
_entity.pdbx_description
1 polymer ?
#
loop_
_entity_poly.entity_id
_entity_poly.type
_entity_poly.pdbx_seq_one_letter_code
_entity_poly.pdbx_strand_id
1 'polypeptide(L)'
;VGFLFFFTFVILIFFNNVPFFASVMEPEMTNVHDLLGIVLSTNTVWPILVLTALVTLLPLAALIWVGVKLIFRIKESYRAVNIVLFLVWIASLCALAIILSLQLSVYSNSESVEKRLTLDPAPKTLWINTMKKQADLSYDKYASVEDFRFFKESQEGLLRVSPDLSIYGSENGTGFISVERRASSNSDTEAVQNARKIDYNWKLSGDTLYLDEYCTLPAGARWNGSLVDIDIRLPEGTEIRFVPGVSPDVLNFHVFSGETPVWRIREGYPQSIDDYTGQ
;
A
#
# COMPACT_ATOMS: atom_id res chain seq x y z
N VAL A 1 -9.68 -18.67 25.97
CA VAL A 1 -8.68 -18.55 24.87
C VAL A 1 -9.20 -17.62 23.77
N GLY A 2 -10.30 -17.92 23.06
CA GLY A 2 -10.80 -17.04 21.98
C GLY A 2 -11.16 -15.60 22.38
N PHE A 3 -11.75 -15.40 23.56
CA PHE A 3 -12.05 -14.05 24.09
C PHE A 3 -10.79 -13.20 24.33
N LEU A 4 -9.72 -13.83 24.84
CA LEU A 4 -8.44 -13.18 25.08
C LEU A 4 -7.78 -12.80 23.75
N PHE A 5 -7.81 -13.70 22.76
CA PHE A 5 -7.31 -13.41 21.41
C PHE A 5 -8.06 -12.29 20.71
N PHE A 6 -9.39 -12.25 20.83
CA PHE A 6 -10.20 -11.17 20.28
C PHE A 6 -9.88 -9.83 20.95
N PHE A 7 -9.74 -9.83 22.28
CA PHE A 7 -9.38 -8.62 23.02
C PHE A 7 -7.97 -8.12 22.67
N THR A 8 -6.99 -9.01 22.56
CA THR A 8 -5.63 -8.66 22.12
C THR A 8 -5.61 -8.16 20.70
N PHE A 9 -6.40 -8.74 19.79
CA PHE A 9 -6.51 -8.30 18.39
C PHE A 9 -7.10 -6.89 18.29
N VAL A 10 -8.15 -6.60 19.05
CA VAL A 10 -8.73 -5.25 19.15
C VAL A 10 -7.68 -4.27 19.68
N ILE A 11 -7.00 -4.59 20.79
CA ILE A 11 -5.96 -3.72 21.34
C ILE A 11 -4.82 -3.49 20.33
N LEU A 12 -4.40 -4.52 19.61
CA LEU A 12 -3.36 -4.42 18.59
C LEU A 12 -3.73 -3.42 17.49
N ILE A 13 -4.96 -3.47 16.98
CA ILE A 13 -5.44 -2.54 15.94
C ILE A 13 -5.46 -1.09 16.47
N PHE A 14 -5.92 -0.88 17.70
CA PHE A 14 -6.12 0.47 18.26
C PHE A 14 -4.87 1.09 18.89
N PHE A 15 -3.92 0.28 19.37
CA PHE A 15 -2.75 0.70 20.13
C PHE A 15 -1.42 0.30 19.48
N ASN A 16 -1.37 0.11 18.15
CA ASN A 16 -0.14 -0.28 17.44
C ASN A 16 1.00 0.76 17.54
N ASN A 17 0.70 2.01 17.90
CA ASN A 17 1.73 3.03 18.12
C ASN A 17 2.55 2.79 19.41
N VAL A 18 2.25 1.74 20.19
CA VAL A 18 3.03 1.37 21.37
C VAL A 18 4.20 0.46 20.94
N PRO A 19 5.47 0.79 21.28
CA PRO A 19 6.66 0.08 20.79
C PRO A 19 6.66 -1.45 21.00
N PHE A 20 5.92 -1.94 21.99
CA PHE A 20 5.77 -3.37 22.29
C PHE A 20 5.00 -4.15 21.21
N PHE A 21 4.05 -3.51 20.51
CA PHE A 21 3.23 -4.17 19.48
C PHE A 21 3.87 -4.12 18.09
N ALA A 22 4.68 -3.08 17.82
CA ALA A 22 5.46 -2.97 16.60
C ALA A 22 6.46 -4.12 16.41
N SER A 23 6.94 -4.76 17.49
CA SER A 23 7.83 -5.93 17.40
C SER A 23 7.12 -7.27 17.15
N VAL A 24 5.78 -7.29 17.23
CA VAL A 24 4.96 -8.50 17.04
C VAL A 24 4.25 -8.50 15.68
N MET A 25 4.05 -7.32 15.07
CA MET A 25 3.61 -7.23 13.67
C MET A 25 4.76 -7.55 12.73
N GLU A 26 4.45 -8.28 11.65
CA GLU A 26 5.38 -8.53 10.55
C GLU A 26 5.90 -7.20 9.97
N PRO A 27 7.14 -7.17 9.44
CA PRO A 27 7.75 -5.96 8.89
C PRO A 27 6.98 -5.36 7.70
N GLU A 28 6.03 -6.11 7.12
CA GLU A 28 5.28 -5.74 5.91
C GLU A 28 4.22 -4.64 6.15
N MET A 29 3.85 -4.33 7.39
CA MET A 29 2.97 -3.18 7.68
C MET A 29 3.53 -2.31 8.79
N THR A 30 4.07 -1.14 8.41
CA THR A 30 4.54 -0.13 9.38
C THR A 30 3.56 1.05 9.45
N ASN A 31 3.25 1.49 10.67
CA ASN A 31 2.42 2.67 10.97
C ASN A 31 0.99 2.64 10.38
N VAL A 32 0.20 1.62 10.75
CA VAL A 32 -1.22 1.46 10.36
C VAL A 32 -2.06 2.74 10.61
N HIS A 33 -1.75 3.52 11.66
CA HIS A 33 -2.46 4.77 11.92
C HIS A 33 -2.28 5.80 10.79
N ASP A 34 -1.06 5.99 10.31
CA ASP A 34 -0.78 6.96 9.25
C ASP A 34 -1.27 6.47 7.90
N LEU A 35 -1.17 5.16 7.64
CA LEU A 35 -1.82 4.48 6.52
C LEU A 35 -3.32 4.78 6.49
N LEU A 36 -4.04 4.51 7.59
CA LEU A 36 -5.47 4.81 7.68
C LEU A 36 -5.75 6.31 7.48
N GLY A 37 -4.86 7.19 7.94
CA GLY A 37 -4.92 8.63 7.68
C GLY A 37 -4.73 9.02 6.22
N ILE A 38 -3.94 8.26 5.46
CA ILE A 38 -3.72 8.43 4.02
C ILE A 38 -4.93 7.91 3.23
N VAL A 39 -5.42 6.70 3.54
CA VAL A 39 -6.54 6.05 2.85
C VAL A 39 -7.89 6.71 3.15
N LEU A 40 -8.18 6.93 4.44
CA LEU A 40 -9.53 7.32 4.89
C LEU A 40 -9.69 8.84 5.04
N SER A 41 -8.64 9.60 4.75
CA SER A 41 -8.45 11.03 5.06
C SER A 41 -8.52 11.33 6.56
N THR A 42 -7.65 12.24 7.02
CA THR A 42 -7.40 12.47 8.47
C THR A 42 -8.66 12.82 9.27
N ASN A 43 -9.63 13.54 8.69
CA ASN A 43 -10.86 13.94 9.40
C ASN A 43 -11.85 12.79 9.64
N THR A 44 -11.76 11.69 8.86
CA THR A 44 -12.70 10.57 8.97
C THR A 44 -12.15 9.44 9.85
N VAL A 45 -10.84 9.43 10.11
CA VAL A 45 -10.19 8.40 10.94
C VAL A 45 -10.78 8.38 12.36
N TRP A 46 -10.90 9.54 13.01
CA TRP A 46 -11.33 9.58 14.41
C TRP A 46 -12.77 9.07 14.62
N PRO A 47 -13.78 9.50 13.83
CA PRO A 47 -15.11 8.90 13.87
C PRO A 47 -15.10 7.38 13.64
N ILE A 48 -14.32 6.89 12.67
CA ILE A 48 -14.24 5.45 12.37
C ILE A 48 -13.65 4.68 13.55
N LEU A 49 -12.59 5.19 14.18
CA LEU A 49 -11.99 4.55 15.36
C LEU A 49 -12.98 4.49 16.51
N VAL A 50 -13.70 5.58 16.80
CA VAL A 50 -14.70 5.63 17.87
C VAL A 50 -15.85 4.66 17.58
N LEU A 51 -16.39 4.66 16.37
CA LEU A 51 -17.48 3.76 15.98
C LEU A 51 -17.04 2.30 16.01
N THR A 52 -15.84 1.98 15.54
CA THR A 52 -15.27 0.62 15.60
C THR A 52 -15.06 0.19 17.04
N ALA A 53 -14.60 1.07 17.91
CA ALA A 53 -14.49 0.81 19.35
C ALA A 53 -15.86 0.55 19.99
N LEU A 54 -16.90 1.32 19.67
CA LEU A 54 -18.26 1.05 20.16
C LEU A 54 -18.81 -0.29 19.68
N VAL A 55 -18.63 -0.60 18.39
CA VAL A 55 -19.13 -1.85 17.78
C VAL A 55 -18.43 -3.08 18.36
N THR A 56 -17.15 -2.97 18.72
CA THR A 56 -16.35 -4.09 19.26
C THR A 56 -16.41 -4.20 20.79
N LEU A 57 -16.28 -3.09 21.52
CA LEU A 57 -16.20 -3.09 22.98
C LEU A 57 -17.57 -3.24 23.66
N LEU A 58 -18.67 -2.73 23.08
CA LEU A 58 -19.99 -2.86 23.72
C LEU A 58 -20.46 -4.32 23.81
N PRO A 59 -20.40 -5.15 22.75
CA PRO A 59 -20.73 -6.58 22.86
C PRO A 59 -19.80 -7.31 23.82
N LEU A 60 -18.52 -6.93 23.84
CA LEU A 60 -17.54 -7.52 24.72
C LEU A 60 -17.87 -7.22 26.19
N ALA A 61 -18.17 -5.96 26.52
CA ALA A 61 -18.58 -5.54 27.85
C ALA A 61 -19.89 -6.23 28.28
N ALA A 62 -20.85 -6.37 27.36
CA ALA A 62 -22.08 -7.11 27.60
C ALA A 62 -21.80 -8.58 27.94
N LEU A 63 -20.87 -9.23 27.24
CA LEU A 63 -20.48 -10.62 27.50
C LEU A 63 -19.79 -10.78 28.86
N ILE A 64 -18.87 -9.87 29.22
CA ILE A 64 -18.24 -9.84 30.56
C ILE A 64 -19.32 -9.68 31.64
N TRP A 65 -20.23 -8.71 31.45
CA TRP A 65 -21.31 -8.45 32.40
C TRP A 65 -22.22 -9.66 32.61
N VAL A 66 -22.60 -10.33 31.52
CA VAL A 66 -23.37 -11.59 31.58
C VAL A 66 -22.59 -12.67 32.33
N GLY A 67 -21.28 -12.80 32.10
CA GLY A 67 -20.41 -13.72 32.83
C GLY A 67 -20.37 -13.45 34.33
N VAL A 68 -20.15 -12.20 34.73
CA VAL A 68 -20.13 -11.76 36.15
C VAL A 68 -21.49 -12.04 36.80
N LYS A 69 -22.59 -11.70 36.12
CA LYS A 69 -23.94 -11.93 36.61
C LYS A 69 -24.22 -13.41 36.88
N LEU A 70 -23.67 -14.31 36.07
CA LEU A 70 -23.81 -15.76 36.23
C LEU A 70 -23.04 -16.28 37.45
N ILE A 71 -21.82 -15.79 37.68
CA ILE A 71 -20.96 -16.19 38.81
C ILE A 71 -21.56 -15.72 40.14
N PHE A 72 -21.94 -14.46 40.24
CA PHE A 72 -22.42 -13.86 41.49
C PHE A 72 -23.94 -13.99 41.71
N ARG A 73 -24.67 -14.63 40.78
CA ARG A 73 -26.14 -14.81 40.81
C ARG A 73 -26.91 -13.50 41.08
N ILE A 74 -26.43 -12.39 40.51
CA ILE A 74 -27.05 -11.07 40.68
C ILE A 74 -28.42 -11.07 40.00
N LYS A 75 -29.50 -10.74 40.73
CA LYS A 75 -30.88 -10.76 40.20
C LYS A 75 -31.32 -9.43 39.58
N GLU A 76 -30.60 -8.34 39.84
CA GLU A 76 -30.94 -7.04 39.27
C GLU A 76 -30.76 -7.00 37.75
N SER A 77 -31.71 -6.34 37.08
CA SER A 77 -31.74 -6.18 35.64
C SER A 77 -32.28 -4.80 35.30
N TYR A 78 -31.40 -3.90 34.91
CA TYR A 78 -31.79 -2.59 34.37
C TYR A 78 -32.17 -2.76 32.90
N ARG A 79 -33.40 -3.22 32.64
CA ARG A 79 -33.89 -3.52 31.29
C ARG A 79 -33.79 -2.31 30.36
N ALA A 80 -34.02 -1.10 30.87
CA ALA A 80 -33.88 0.14 30.12
C ALA A 80 -32.44 0.37 29.63
N VAL A 81 -31.44 0.18 30.51
CA VAL A 81 -30.01 0.33 30.16
C VAL A 81 -29.60 -0.65 29.06
N ASN A 82 -30.03 -1.90 29.15
CA ASN A 82 -29.74 -2.91 28.13
C ASN A 82 -30.32 -2.55 26.76
N ILE A 83 -31.55 -2.03 26.73
CA ILE A 83 -32.20 -1.61 25.48
C ILE A 83 -31.48 -0.39 24.89
N VAL A 84 -31.12 0.60 25.70
CA VAL A 84 -30.39 1.79 25.24
C VAL A 84 -29.02 1.41 24.68
N LEU A 85 -28.25 0.58 25.39
CA LEU A 85 -26.96 0.09 24.91
C LEU A 85 -27.07 -0.66 23.58
N PHE A 86 -28.11 -1.49 23.43
CA PHE A 86 -28.35 -2.22 22.19
C PHE A 86 -28.71 -1.29 21.03
N LEU A 87 -29.55 -0.28 21.26
CA LEU A 87 -29.88 0.72 20.23
C LEU A 87 -28.66 1.55 19.83
N VAL A 88 -27.84 1.98 20.79
CA VAL A 88 -26.58 2.71 20.51
C VAL A 88 -25.62 1.84 19.71
N TRP A 89 -25.53 0.55 20.02
CA TRP A 89 -24.69 -0.39 19.27
C TRP A 89 -25.18 -0.56 17.82
N ILE A 90 -26.49 -0.76 17.60
CA ILE A 90 -27.06 -0.84 16.24
C ILE A 90 -26.80 0.46 15.47
N ALA A 91 -27.06 1.63 16.09
CA ALA A 91 -26.83 2.91 15.44
C ALA A 91 -25.36 3.10 15.07
N SER A 92 -24.44 2.70 15.94
CA SER A 92 -23.00 2.75 15.68
C SER A 92 -22.60 1.82 14.52
N LEU A 93 -23.17 0.61 14.49
CA LEU A 93 -22.94 -0.35 13.40
C LEU A 93 -23.43 0.17 12.05
N CYS A 94 -24.64 0.74 12.00
CA CYS A 94 -25.19 1.34 10.78
C CYS A 94 -24.36 2.54 10.31
N ALA A 95 -23.98 3.44 11.23
CA ALA A 95 -23.14 4.59 10.90
C ALA A 95 -21.77 4.16 10.35
N LEU A 96 -21.15 3.16 10.99
CA LEU A 96 -19.87 2.60 10.55
C LEU A 96 -20.00 1.98 9.14
N ALA A 97 -21.05 1.19 8.90
CA ALA A 97 -21.30 0.58 7.60
C ALA A 97 -21.46 1.61 6.48
N ILE A 98 -22.22 2.69 6.72
CA ILE A 98 -22.40 3.78 5.75
C ILE A 98 -21.07 4.47 5.44
N ILE A 99 -20.30 4.84 6.47
CA ILE A 99 -19.01 5.53 6.30
C ILE A 99 -18.04 4.66 5.49
N LEU A 100 -17.90 3.39 5.85
CA LEU A 100 -17.03 2.45 5.14
C LEU A 100 -17.49 2.25 3.70
N SER A 101 -18.80 2.13 3.46
CA SER A 101 -19.35 1.94 2.11
C SER A 101 -19.06 3.13 1.19
N LEU A 102 -19.22 4.36 1.71
CA LEU A 102 -18.90 5.58 0.96
C LEU A 102 -17.40 5.69 0.65
N GLN A 103 -16.54 5.24 1.56
CA GLN A 103 -15.10 5.24 1.34
C GLN A 103 -14.67 4.19 0.33
N LEU A 104 -15.24 2.98 0.39
CA LEU A 104 -14.94 1.90 -0.55
C LEU A 104 -15.49 2.18 -1.95
N SER A 105 -16.56 2.97 -2.08
CA SER A 105 -17.13 3.36 -3.38
C SER A 105 -16.10 4.04 -4.30
N VAL A 106 -15.14 4.78 -3.74
CA VAL A 106 -14.07 5.45 -4.51
C VAL A 106 -13.21 4.44 -5.28
N TYR A 107 -13.17 3.19 -4.83
CA TYR A 107 -12.41 2.10 -5.45
C TYR A 107 -13.26 1.25 -6.41
N SER A 108 -14.49 1.68 -6.72
CA SER A 108 -15.40 0.93 -7.61
C SER A 108 -14.93 0.89 -9.05
N ASN A 109 -14.33 1.98 -9.54
CA ASN A 109 -13.77 2.04 -10.89
C ASN A 109 -12.30 2.40 -10.80
N SER A 110 -11.46 1.60 -11.44
CA SER A 110 -10.02 1.80 -11.49
C SER A 110 -9.59 1.89 -12.94
N GLU A 111 -9.00 3.03 -13.30
CA GLU A 111 -8.59 3.32 -14.67
C GLU A 111 -7.11 3.70 -14.71
N SER A 112 -6.52 3.60 -15.89
CA SER A 112 -5.11 3.87 -16.06
C SER A 112 -4.73 4.61 -17.32
N VAL A 113 -3.54 5.21 -17.29
CA VAL A 113 -2.97 6.01 -18.37
C VAL A 113 -1.57 5.50 -18.65
N GLU A 114 -1.46 4.77 -19.76
CA GLU A 114 -0.23 4.14 -20.20
C GLU A 114 0.61 5.08 -21.07
N LYS A 115 1.93 5.08 -20.86
CA LYS A 115 2.91 5.55 -21.82
C LYS A 115 3.87 4.42 -22.16
N ARG A 116 3.89 4.04 -23.44
CA ARG A 116 4.70 2.92 -23.94
C ARG A 116 5.79 3.38 -24.88
N LEU A 117 6.98 2.79 -24.75
CA LEU A 117 8.12 2.96 -25.64
C LEU A 117 8.63 1.59 -26.08
N THR A 118 8.65 1.36 -27.39
CA THR A 118 9.22 0.16 -27.98
C THR A 118 10.75 0.28 -28.05
N LEU A 119 11.44 -0.80 -27.70
CA LEU A 119 12.89 -0.94 -27.79
C LEU A 119 13.22 -1.73 -29.07
N ASP A 120 13.55 -1.01 -30.15
CA ASP A 120 13.95 -1.60 -31.43
C ASP A 120 15.19 -0.89 -32.01
N PRO A 121 16.38 -1.55 -31.99
CA PRO A 121 16.66 -2.85 -31.38
C PRO A 121 16.67 -2.77 -29.84
N ALA A 122 16.32 -3.87 -29.18
CA ALA A 122 16.47 -3.97 -27.73
C ALA A 122 17.96 -3.96 -27.32
N PRO A 123 18.33 -3.28 -26.23
CA PRO A 123 19.71 -3.26 -25.76
C PRO A 123 20.10 -4.65 -25.22
N LYS A 124 21.39 -5.02 -25.35
CA LYS A 124 21.92 -6.26 -24.77
C LYS A 124 21.95 -6.22 -23.24
N THR A 125 22.17 -5.03 -22.69
CA THR A 125 22.19 -4.76 -21.26
C THR A 125 21.32 -3.52 -21.02
N LEU A 126 20.35 -3.62 -20.12
CA LEU A 126 19.58 -2.49 -19.64
C LEU A 126 20.11 -2.07 -18.28
N TRP A 127 20.55 -0.82 -18.18
CA TRP A 127 20.91 -0.20 -16.92
C TRP A 127 19.70 0.51 -16.31
N ILE A 128 19.44 0.29 -15.03
CA ILE A 128 18.40 0.99 -14.27
C ILE A 128 19.08 1.96 -13.31
N ASN A 129 18.70 3.23 -13.43
CA ASN A 129 19.17 4.29 -12.56
C ASN A 129 17.99 5.06 -11.97
N THR A 130 18.18 5.66 -10.80
CA THR A 130 17.15 6.46 -10.14
C THR A 130 17.45 7.95 -10.20
N MET A 131 16.40 8.76 -10.25
CA MET A 131 16.48 10.22 -10.28
C MET A 131 16.05 10.82 -8.95
N LYS A 132 14.76 11.14 -8.77
CA LYS A 132 14.22 11.66 -7.50
C LYS A 132 14.34 10.58 -6.42
N LYS A 133 15.18 10.81 -5.41
CA LYS A 133 15.47 9.82 -4.37
C LYS A 133 14.53 9.92 -3.18
N GLN A 134 14.12 8.77 -2.64
CA GLN A 134 13.35 8.69 -1.39
C GLN A 134 14.16 9.22 -0.20
N ALA A 135 15.48 9.05 -0.21
CA ALA A 135 16.37 9.53 0.85
C ALA A 135 16.40 11.07 1.00
N ASP A 136 16.04 11.80 -0.06
CA ASP A 136 16.02 13.27 -0.07
C ASP A 136 14.65 13.82 0.35
N LEU A 137 13.69 12.96 0.70
CA LEU A 137 12.34 13.38 1.07
C LEU A 137 12.28 13.91 2.51
N SER A 138 11.65 15.08 2.64
CA SER A 138 11.10 15.55 3.90
C SER A 138 9.66 15.06 4.03
N TYR A 139 9.33 14.36 5.12
CA TYR A 139 7.98 13.89 5.39
C TYR A 139 7.68 13.91 6.89
N ASP A 140 6.42 14.22 7.24
CA ASP A 140 5.95 14.18 8.63
C ASP A 140 5.41 12.79 9.00
N LYS A 141 4.92 12.07 8.00
CA LYS A 141 4.24 10.78 8.16
C LYS A 141 4.76 9.78 7.15
N TYR A 142 4.96 8.56 7.62
CA TYR A 142 5.41 7.43 6.83
C TYR A 142 4.58 6.21 7.17
N ALA A 143 4.14 5.50 6.13
CA ALA A 143 3.50 4.21 6.28
C ALA A 143 3.96 3.27 5.16
N SER A 144 3.95 1.97 5.44
CA SER A 144 4.16 0.94 4.43
C SER A 144 3.09 -0.15 4.53
N VAL A 145 2.72 -0.70 3.37
CA VAL A 145 1.82 -1.86 3.25
C VAL A 145 2.36 -2.73 2.15
N GLU A 146 2.65 -3.99 2.49
CA GLU A 146 3.37 -4.89 1.58
C GLU A 146 4.65 -4.15 1.13
N ASP A 147 4.87 -4.02 -0.18
CA ASP A 147 6.02 -3.33 -0.73
C ASP A 147 5.77 -1.83 -0.97
N PHE A 148 4.52 -1.34 -0.83
CA PHE A 148 4.20 0.05 -1.10
C PHE A 148 4.57 0.97 0.08
N ARG A 149 5.35 2.01 -0.22
CA ARG A 149 5.75 3.04 0.74
C ARG A 149 5.04 4.35 0.46
N PHE A 150 4.55 4.97 1.53
CA PHE A 150 3.83 6.23 1.50
C PHE A 150 4.56 7.28 2.32
N PHE A 151 4.82 8.43 1.71
CA PHE A 151 5.46 9.58 2.34
C PHE A 151 4.52 10.77 2.25
N LYS A 152 4.11 11.33 3.39
CA LYS A 152 3.21 12.47 3.42
C LYS A 152 3.85 13.66 4.10
N GLU A 153 3.80 14.79 3.41
CA GLU A 153 4.27 16.09 3.86
C GLU A 153 3.06 16.98 4.13
N SER A 154 2.86 17.36 5.40
CA SER A 154 1.65 18.05 5.85
C SER A 154 1.67 19.53 5.48
N GLN A 155 2.86 20.15 5.41
CA GLN A 155 3.00 21.58 5.07
C GLN A 155 2.58 21.86 3.63
N GLU A 156 3.07 21.07 2.69
CA GLU A 156 2.73 21.20 1.25
C GLU A 156 1.49 20.39 0.86
N GLY A 157 1.02 19.50 1.75
CA GLY A 157 -0.08 18.59 1.48
C GLY A 157 0.24 17.57 0.39
N LEU A 158 1.52 17.27 0.16
CA LEU A 158 1.98 16.35 -0.87
C LEU A 158 1.98 14.93 -0.33
N LEU A 159 1.45 14.02 -1.15
CA LEU A 159 1.55 12.58 -0.93
C LEU A 159 2.42 11.99 -2.02
N ARG A 160 3.44 11.24 -1.60
CA ARG A 160 4.37 10.54 -2.49
C ARG A 160 4.25 9.04 -2.22
N VAL A 161 4.24 8.25 -3.29
CA VAL A 161 4.03 6.79 -3.23
C VAL A 161 5.12 6.11 -4.05
N SER A 162 5.69 5.01 -3.56
CA SER A 162 6.64 4.22 -4.34
C SER A 162 5.98 3.61 -5.58
N PRO A 163 6.69 3.54 -6.72
CA PRO A 163 6.20 2.81 -7.89
C PRO A 163 6.40 1.31 -7.70
N ASP A 164 5.75 0.52 -8.55
CA ASP A 164 6.02 -0.91 -8.71
C ASP A 164 6.78 -1.17 -10.01
N LEU A 165 7.92 -1.85 -9.93
CA LEU A 165 8.72 -2.23 -11.08
C LEU A 165 8.64 -3.74 -11.31
N SER A 166 8.15 -4.08 -12.49
CA SER A 166 8.01 -5.44 -12.97
C SER A 166 8.82 -5.63 -14.26
N ILE A 167 9.69 -6.65 -14.28
CA ILE A 167 10.50 -6.97 -15.45
C ILE A 167 10.26 -8.42 -15.86
N TYR A 168 9.96 -8.64 -17.13
CA TYR A 168 9.71 -9.96 -17.69
C TYR A 168 10.32 -10.11 -19.08
N GLY A 169 10.39 -11.35 -19.56
CA GLY A 169 10.75 -11.66 -20.93
C GLY A 169 9.67 -11.25 -21.94
N SER A 170 10.10 -10.95 -23.16
CA SER A 170 9.25 -10.69 -24.31
C SER A 170 9.07 -11.96 -25.14
N GLU A 171 7.83 -12.28 -25.48
CA GLU A 171 7.47 -13.43 -26.32
C GLU A 171 7.89 -13.25 -27.79
N ASN A 172 7.88 -12.01 -28.27
CA ASN A 172 8.05 -11.68 -29.71
C ASN A 172 9.46 -11.19 -30.07
N GLY A 173 10.41 -11.25 -29.13
CA GLY A 173 11.78 -10.77 -29.32
C GLY A 173 11.94 -9.25 -29.42
N THR A 174 10.84 -8.48 -29.33
CA THR A 174 10.85 -7.01 -29.27
C THR A 174 10.70 -6.55 -27.82
N GLY A 175 11.59 -5.65 -27.38
CA GLY A 175 11.50 -5.10 -26.03
C GLY A 175 10.52 -3.94 -25.97
N PHE A 176 9.93 -3.67 -24.81
CA PHE A 176 9.22 -2.41 -24.56
C PHE A 176 9.26 -2.03 -23.07
N ILE A 177 9.11 -0.74 -22.83
CA ILE A 177 8.90 -0.16 -21.50
C ILE A 177 7.50 0.42 -21.52
N SER A 178 6.68 0.03 -20.56
CA SER A 178 5.37 0.61 -20.30
C SER A 178 5.34 1.21 -18.91
N VAL A 179 4.84 2.44 -18.81
CA VAL A 179 4.64 3.13 -17.54
C VAL A 179 3.18 3.51 -17.43
N GLU A 180 2.47 2.79 -16.58
CA GLU A 180 1.04 2.92 -16.34
C GLU A 180 0.81 3.72 -15.05
N ARG A 181 0.09 4.84 -15.17
CA ARG A 181 -0.42 5.57 -14.00
C ARG A 181 -1.82 5.08 -13.73
N ARG A 182 -2.11 4.54 -12.55
CA ARG A 182 -3.43 4.06 -12.15
C ARG A 182 -4.03 4.97 -11.09
N ALA A 183 -5.34 5.18 -11.12
CA ALA A 183 -6.08 5.79 -10.03
C ALA A 183 -7.54 5.29 -10.04
N SER A 184 -8.19 5.30 -8.88
CA SER A 184 -9.60 4.91 -8.75
C SER A 184 -10.52 6.10 -8.50
N SER A 185 -11.77 6.01 -8.94
CA SER A 185 -12.83 6.94 -8.53
C SER A 185 -14.23 6.32 -8.63
N ASN A 186 -15.24 7.11 -8.27
CA ASN A 186 -16.65 6.76 -8.46
C ASN A 186 -17.10 6.75 -9.93
N SER A 187 -16.24 7.19 -10.87
CA SER A 187 -16.50 7.11 -12.32
C SER A 187 -15.20 6.95 -13.10
N ASP A 188 -15.27 6.27 -14.25
CA ASP A 188 -14.13 6.02 -15.14
C ASP A 188 -13.50 7.34 -15.60
N THR A 189 -14.32 8.32 -15.97
CA THR A 189 -13.84 9.63 -16.45
C THR A 189 -13.03 10.37 -15.39
N GLU A 190 -13.43 10.30 -14.12
CA GLU A 190 -12.72 10.93 -13.01
C GLU A 190 -11.47 10.12 -12.64
N ALA A 191 -11.55 8.79 -12.69
CA ALA A 191 -10.42 7.89 -12.47
C ALA A 191 -9.29 8.17 -13.48
N VAL A 192 -9.61 8.26 -14.78
CA VAL A 192 -8.65 8.66 -15.84
C VAL A 192 -8.09 10.06 -15.57
N GLN A 193 -8.92 11.04 -15.20
CA GLN A 193 -8.44 12.39 -14.88
C GLN A 193 -7.49 12.39 -13.69
N ASN A 194 -7.74 11.59 -12.67
CA ASN A 194 -6.87 11.46 -11.50
C ASN A 194 -5.56 10.76 -11.87
N ALA A 195 -5.60 9.69 -12.66
CA ALA A 195 -4.41 9.01 -13.16
C ALA A 195 -3.49 9.95 -13.97
N ARG A 196 -4.07 10.86 -14.79
CA ARG A 196 -3.31 11.87 -15.54
C ARG A 196 -2.61 12.91 -14.65
N LYS A 197 -3.12 13.15 -13.44
CA LYS A 197 -2.57 14.14 -12.50
C LYS A 197 -1.41 13.60 -11.67
N ILE A 198 -1.14 12.28 -11.71
CA ILE A 198 -0.01 11.67 -11.02
C ILE A 198 1.29 12.13 -11.70
N ASP A 199 2.12 12.88 -10.98
CA ASP A 199 3.45 13.27 -11.46
C ASP A 199 4.42 12.11 -11.27
N TYR A 200 4.95 11.62 -12.39
CA TYR A 200 5.96 10.58 -12.42
C TYR A 200 6.79 10.72 -13.69
N ASN A 201 8.10 10.82 -13.54
CA ASN A 201 9.02 11.03 -14.65
C ASN A 201 9.91 9.81 -14.86
N TRP A 202 10.18 9.53 -16.13
CA TRP A 202 11.11 8.51 -16.56
C TRP A 202 11.72 8.90 -17.88
N LYS A 203 12.90 8.37 -18.18
CA LYS A 203 13.60 8.64 -19.44
C LYS A 203 14.51 7.47 -19.79
N LEU A 204 14.52 7.10 -21.07
CA LEU A 204 15.56 6.22 -21.62
C LEU A 204 16.63 7.10 -22.29
N SER A 205 17.90 6.87 -21.96
CA SER A 205 19.04 7.53 -22.60
C SER A 205 20.13 6.52 -22.89
N GLY A 206 20.28 6.15 -24.16
CA GLY A 206 21.14 5.04 -24.56
C GLY A 206 20.59 3.71 -24.07
N ASP A 207 21.38 3.00 -23.26
CA ASP A 207 21.04 1.73 -22.62
C ASP A 207 20.60 1.90 -21.15
N THR A 208 20.48 3.14 -20.67
CA THR A 208 20.13 3.44 -19.29
C THR A 208 18.72 4.00 -19.19
N LEU A 209 17.87 3.32 -18.41
CA LEU A 209 16.54 3.73 -18.00
C LEU A 209 16.61 4.46 -16.66
N TYR A 210 16.16 5.71 -16.66
CA TYR A 210 16.07 6.57 -15.49
C TYR A 210 14.63 6.58 -14.99
N LEU A 211 14.44 6.24 -13.71
CA LEU A 211 13.15 6.15 -13.03
C LEU A 211 13.14 7.04 -11.79
N ASP A 212 12.02 7.71 -11.50
CA ASP A 212 11.83 8.37 -10.21
C ASP A 212 11.56 7.29 -9.13
N GLU A 213 12.06 7.46 -7.90
CA GLU A 213 11.81 6.47 -6.82
C GLU A 213 10.42 6.63 -6.18
N TYR A 214 9.65 7.65 -6.57
CA TYR A 214 8.29 7.89 -6.10
C TYR A 214 7.48 8.67 -7.14
N CYS A 215 6.18 8.43 -7.17
CA CYS A 215 5.22 9.32 -7.84
C CYS A 215 4.66 10.33 -6.85
N THR A 216 4.25 11.51 -7.33
CA THR A 216 3.68 12.57 -6.48
C THR A 216 2.24 12.85 -6.90
N LEU A 217 1.33 12.81 -5.94
CA LEU A 217 -0.06 13.23 -6.14
C LEU A 217 -0.19 14.75 -5.98
N PRO A 218 -1.21 15.38 -6.61
CA PRO A 218 -1.49 16.79 -6.41
C PRO A 218 -1.69 17.14 -4.94
N ALA A 219 -1.24 18.34 -4.54
CA ALA A 219 -1.40 18.81 -3.17
C ALA A 219 -2.87 18.75 -2.71
N GLY A 220 -3.09 18.15 -1.53
CA GLY A 220 -4.42 17.96 -0.94
C GLY A 220 -5.26 16.85 -1.57
N ALA A 221 -4.76 16.15 -2.59
CA ALA A 221 -5.42 14.96 -3.11
C ALA A 221 -5.43 13.84 -2.05
N ARG A 222 -6.54 13.10 -1.99
CA ARG A 222 -6.64 11.88 -1.18
C ARG A 222 -6.03 10.73 -1.97
N TRP A 223 -5.45 9.76 -1.26
CA TRP A 223 -5.08 8.52 -1.91
C TRP A 223 -6.33 7.72 -2.25
N ASN A 224 -6.45 7.37 -3.52
CA ASN A 224 -7.59 6.70 -4.14
C ASN A 224 -7.11 5.50 -4.96
N GLY A 225 -6.16 4.72 -4.43
CA GLY A 225 -5.50 3.67 -5.20
C GLY A 225 -4.59 4.20 -6.31
N SER A 226 -4.09 5.43 -6.13
CA SER A 226 -3.11 6.01 -7.07
C SER A 226 -1.79 5.27 -6.96
N LEU A 227 -1.32 4.73 -8.08
CA LEU A 227 -0.06 3.98 -8.18
C LEU A 227 0.59 4.18 -9.56
N VAL A 228 1.88 3.91 -9.66
CA VAL A 228 2.60 3.83 -10.94
C VAL A 228 3.17 2.42 -11.08
N ASP A 229 2.72 1.71 -12.10
CA ASP A 229 3.23 0.40 -12.48
C ASP A 229 4.18 0.57 -13.67
N ILE A 230 5.36 -0.03 -13.57
CA ILE A 230 6.42 0.04 -14.58
C ILE A 230 6.65 -1.37 -15.09
N ASP A 231 6.19 -1.64 -16.31
CA ASP A 231 6.35 -2.93 -16.97
C ASP A 231 7.45 -2.87 -18.02
N ILE A 232 8.51 -3.64 -17.80
CA ILE A 232 9.60 -3.77 -18.77
C ILE A 232 9.56 -5.18 -19.35
N ARG A 233 9.36 -5.29 -20.67
CA ARG A 233 9.51 -6.55 -21.40
C ARG A 233 10.79 -6.52 -22.20
N LEU A 234 11.66 -7.50 -21.99
CA LEU A 234 12.97 -7.58 -22.63
C LEU A 234 13.16 -8.92 -23.36
N PRO A 235 13.86 -8.97 -24.49
CA PRO A 235 14.13 -10.24 -25.17
C PRO A 235 14.97 -11.20 -24.32
N GLU A 236 14.87 -12.49 -24.64
CA GLU A 236 15.69 -13.54 -24.04
C GLU A 236 17.19 -13.23 -24.09
N GLY A 237 17.89 -13.50 -22.98
CA GLY A 237 19.32 -13.23 -22.85
C GLY A 237 19.70 -11.78 -22.53
N THR A 238 18.75 -10.85 -22.44
CA THR A 238 19.04 -9.47 -22.02
C THR A 238 19.52 -9.43 -20.57
N GLU A 239 20.60 -8.69 -20.31
CA GLU A 239 21.10 -8.45 -18.95
C GLU A 239 20.44 -7.22 -18.33
N ILE A 240 20.09 -7.29 -17.05
CA ILE A 240 19.55 -6.18 -16.27
C ILE A 240 20.54 -5.87 -15.16
N ARG A 241 20.89 -4.59 -15.04
CA ARG A 241 21.84 -4.10 -14.03
C ARG A 241 21.34 -2.81 -13.42
N PHE A 242 21.44 -2.68 -12.11
CA PHE A 242 21.24 -1.40 -11.44
C PHE A 242 22.57 -0.65 -11.38
N VAL A 243 22.52 0.67 -11.54
CA VAL A 243 23.70 1.53 -11.38
C VAL A 243 24.19 1.40 -9.93
N PRO A 244 25.51 1.33 -9.67
CA PRO A 244 26.04 1.21 -8.31
C PRO A 244 25.48 2.27 -7.37
N GLY A 245 24.98 1.83 -6.21
CA GLY A 245 24.35 2.68 -5.20
C GLY A 245 22.84 2.84 -5.34
N VAL A 246 22.21 2.25 -6.36
CA VAL A 246 20.74 2.15 -6.47
C VAL A 246 20.30 0.79 -5.92
N SER A 247 19.47 0.80 -4.87
CA SER A 247 18.84 -0.43 -4.36
C SER A 247 17.60 -0.75 -5.19
N PRO A 248 17.39 -2.00 -5.64
CA PRO A 248 16.16 -2.41 -6.33
C PRO A 248 14.89 -2.25 -5.48
N ASP A 249 15.01 -2.36 -4.16
CA ASP A 249 13.88 -2.27 -3.22
C ASP A 249 13.17 -0.91 -3.29
N VAL A 250 13.88 0.16 -3.68
CA VAL A 250 13.27 1.50 -3.79
C VAL A 250 12.22 1.58 -4.90
N LEU A 251 12.25 0.64 -5.84
CA LEU A 251 11.29 0.49 -6.94
C LEU A 251 10.39 -0.75 -6.75
N ASN A 252 10.39 -1.37 -5.57
CA ASN A 252 9.62 -2.57 -5.25
C ASN A 252 9.96 -3.76 -6.17
N PHE A 253 11.18 -3.78 -6.71
CA PHE A 253 11.64 -4.86 -7.57
C PHE A 253 12.19 -6.02 -6.72
N HIS A 254 11.33 -6.98 -6.42
CA HIS A 254 11.67 -8.13 -5.59
C HIS A 254 12.03 -9.35 -6.45
N VAL A 255 13.28 -9.40 -6.90
CA VAL A 255 13.88 -10.62 -7.46
C VAL A 255 15.04 -11.04 -6.57
N PHE A 256 14.95 -12.25 -6.01
CA PHE A 256 15.96 -12.81 -5.11
C PHE A 256 17.36 -12.72 -5.74
N SER A 257 18.32 -12.15 -5.01
CA SER A 257 19.69 -12.00 -5.49
C SER A 257 20.69 -11.78 -4.35
N GLY A 258 21.95 -12.17 -4.59
CA GLY A 258 23.08 -11.98 -3.67
C GLY A 258 23.64 -10.55 -3.67
N GLU A 259 24.88 -10.36 -3.20
CA GLU A 259 25.48 -9.04 -2.94
C GLU A 259 25.65 -8.14 -4.18
N THR A 260 25.67 -8.70 -5.40
CA THR A 260 25.77 -7.93 -6.66
C THR A 260 24.73 -8.40 -7.67
N PRO A 261 23.53 -7.82 -7.67
CA PRO A 261 22.46 -8.46 -8.38
C PRO A 261 22.51 -8.09 -9.86
N VAL A 262 23.06 -9.00 -10.66
CA VAL A 262 22.94 -8.98 -12.12
C VAL A 262 21.93 -10.04 -12.50
N TRP A 263 20.90 -9.64 -13.24
CA TRP A 263 19.90 -10.56 -13.74
C TRP A 263 20.04 -10.74 -15.24
N ARG A 264 19.61 -11.90 -15.71
CA ARG A 264 19.44 -12.17 -17.14
C ARG A 264 18.05 -12.71 -17.37
N ILE A 265 17.39 -12.23 -18.43
CA ILE A 265 16.12 -12.82 -18.88
C ILE A 265 16.39 -14.25 -19.34
N ARG A 266 15.71 -15.20 -18.71
CA ARG A 266 15.69 -16.63 -19.03
C ARG A 266 14.30 -17.18 -18.80
N GLU A 267 13.81 -17.96 -19.75
CA GLU A 267 12.48 -18.60 -19.68
C GLU A 267 11.35 -17.59 -19.38
N GLY A 268 11.47 -16.36 -19.89
CA GLY A 268 10.49 -15.32 -19.67
C GLY A 268 10.60 -14.55 -18.35
N TYR A 269 11.59 -14.83 -17.49
CA TYR A 269 11.74 -14.16 -16.19
C TYR A 269 13.19 -13.71 -15.92
N PRO A 270 13.40 -12.65 -15.12
CA PRO A 270 14.73 -12.26 -14.66
C PRO A 270 15.25 -13.30 -13.65
N GLN A 271 16.41 -13.91 -13.95
CA GLN A 271 17.11 -14.85 -13.06
C GLN A 271 18.47 -14.28 -12.67
N SER A 272 18.83 -14.37 -11.39
CA SER A 272 20.13 -13.93 -10.86
C SER A 272 21.27 -14.75 -11.51
N ILE A 273 22.34 -14.08 -11.93
CA ILE A 273 23.51 -14.74 -12.53
C ILE A 273 24.36 -15.45 -11.46
N ASP A 274 24.34 -14.95 -10.22
CA ASP A 274 25.21 -15.43 -9.14
C ASP A 274 24.74 -16.78 -8.54
N ASP A 275 23.47 -17.15 -8.71
CA ASP A 275 22.88 -18.39 -8.19
C ASP A 275 23.38 -19.68 -8.89
N TYR A 276 24.26 -19.57 -9.89
CA TYR A 276 24.81 -20.69 -10.66
C TYR A 276 26.32 -20.94 -10.48
N THR A 277 26.89 -20.62 -9.31
CA THR A 277 28.22 -21.13 -8.91
C THR A 277 28.14 -22.25 -7.87
N GLY A 278 27.16 -23.13 -7.99
CA GLY A 278 27.02 -24.28 -7.10
C GLY A 278 26.13 -25.40 -7.63
N GLN A 279 26.61 -26.15 -8.63
CA GLN A 279 26.50 -27.61 -8.72
C GLN A 279 27.45 -28.16 -9.79
#